data_AF-A0A2K9NR70-F1
#
_entry.id   AF-A0A2K9NR70-F1
#
_cell.length_a   1.000
_cell.length_b   1.000
_cell.length_c   1.000
_cell.angle_alpha   90.00
_cell.angle_beta   90.00
_cell.angle_gamma   90.00
#
_symmetry.space_group_name_H-M   'P 1'
#
loop_
_entity.id
_entity.type
_entity.pdbx_description
1 polymer ?
#
loop_
_entity_poly.entity_id
_entity_poly.type
_entity_poly.pdbx_seq_one_letter_code
_entity_poly.pdbx_strand_id
1 'polypeptide(L)' 'MQITEFPAEYFIKLEGQDFLLGRLSINKMNKSFWVEVDIVQKESKKIFAHVGNLYNVADLDEAITSSVQMLSKYVKP' A
#
# COMPACT_ATOMS: atom_id res chain seq x y z
N MET A 1 13.08 -1.57 4.64
CA MET A 1 12.16 -1.11 5.70
C MET A 1 12.00 -2.29 6.66
N GLN A 2 12.28 -2.18 7.96
CA GLN A 2 12.11 -3.34 8.86
C GLN A 2 10.69 -3.33 9.44
N ILE A 3 9.84 -4.24 8.96
CA ILE A 3 8.47 -4.43 9.46
C ILE A 3 8.49 -5.63 10.41
N THR A 4 8.30 -5.37 11.70
CA THR A 4 8.37 -6.39 12.74
C THR A 4 7.01 -6.72 13.35
N GLU A 5 5.99 -5.91 13.07
CA GLU A 5 4.64 -6.04 13.64
C GLU A 5 3.58 -5.94 12.53
N PHE A 6 2.48 -6.69 12.65
CA PHE A 6 1.39 -6.75 11.67
C PHE A 6 0.02 -6.68 12.39
N PRO A 7 -1.02 -6.07 11.80
CA PRO A 7 -1.00 -5.38 10.51
C PRO A 7 -0.14 -4.11 10.54
N ALA A 8 0.52 -3.82 9.42
CA ALA A 8 1.36 -2.63 9.27
C ALA A 8 0.79 -1.72 8.18
N GLU A 9 0.70 -0.43 8.49
CA GLU A 9 0.22 0.57 7.54
C GLU A 9 1.36 1.49 7.10
N TYR A 10 1.51 1.66 5.78
CA TYR A 10 2.48 2.57 5.18
C TYR A 10 1.80 3.56 4.27
N PHE A 11 2.18 4.82 4.42
CA PHE A 11 1.71 5.89 3.57
C PHE A 11 2.80 6.36 2.62
N ILE A 12 2.48 6.39 1.33
CA ILE A 12 3.37 6.81 0.26
C ILE A 12 2.87 8.14 -0.30
N LYS A 13 3.77 9.10 -0.47
CA LYS A 13 3.43 10.36 -1.14
C LYS A 13 3.18 10.10 -2.62
N LEU A 14 2.07 10.62 -3.13
CA LEU A 14 1.76 10.59 -4.55
C LEU A 14 2.28 11.90 -5.16
N GLU A 15 3.21 11.80 -6.11
CA GLU A 15 3.74 12.99 -6.79
C GLU A 15 2.62 13.72 -7.54
N GLY A 16 2.59 15.05 -7.45
CA GLY A 16 1.54 15.88 -8.04
C GLY A 16 0.21 15.91 -7.29
N GLN A 17 0.09 15.23 -6.14
CA GLN A 17 -1.17 15.16 -5.37
C GLN A 17 -0.94 15.50 -3.89
N ASP A 18 -0.98 16.78 -3.54
CA ASP A 18 -0.67 17.26 -2.18
C ASP A 18 -1.66 16.80 -1.09
N PHE A 19 -2.89 16.46 -1.50
CA PHE A 19 -3.98 16.08 -0.60
C PHE A 19 -4.21 14.57 -0.52
N LEU A 20 -3.51 13.77 -1.32
CA LEU A 20 -3.69 12.32 -1.40
C LEU A 20 -2.41 11.58 -0.99
N LEU A 21 -2.58 10.39 -0.44
CA LEU A 21 -1.51 9.47 -0.11
C LEU A 21 -1.88 8.08 -0.63
N GLY A 22 -0.91 7.33 -1.12
CA GLY A 22 -1.05 5.88 -1.24
C GLY A 22 -1.01 5.27 0.15
N ARG A 23 -1.86 4.29 0.43
CA ARG A 23 -1.87 3.48 1.64
C ARG A 23 -1.57 2.03 1.27
N LEU A 24 -0.61 1.42 1.94
CA LEU A 24 -0.37 -0.02 1.93
C LEU A 24 -0.74 -0.56 3.31
N SER A 25 -1.77 -1.40 3.38
CA SER A 25 -2.13 -2.15 4.58
C SER A 25 -1.62 -3.59 4.44
N ILE A 26 -0.52 -3.89 5.11
CA ILE A 26 0.21 -5.14 4.99
C ILE A 26 -0.19 -6.05 6.15
N ASN A 27 -0.73 -7.21 5.83
CA ASN A 27 -1.13 -8.25 6.74
C ASN A 27 -0.20 -9.46 6.57
N LYS A 28 0.32 -9.98 7.69
CA LYS A 28 1.07 -11.24 7.68
C LYS A 28 0.11 -12.41 7.88
N MET A 29 0.10 -13.28 6.89
CA MET A 29 -0.53 -14.60 6.95
C MET A 29 0.54 -15.64 7.36
N ASN A 30 0.16 -16.91 7.54
CA ASN A 30 1.04 -17.96 8.07
C ASN A 30 2.42 -18.02 7.36
N LYS A 31 2.44 -18.10 6.02
CA LYS A 31 3.66 -18.16 5.19
C LYS A 31 3.64 -17.17 4.03
N SER A 32 2.83 -16.13 4.12
CA SER A 32 2.65 -15.16 3.05
C SER A 32 2.18 -13.82 3.60
N PHE A 33 2.15 -12.83 2.72
CA PHE A 33 1.64 -11.49 2.98
C PHE A 33 0.43 -11.25 2.10
N TRP A 34 -0.53 -10.53 2.67
CA TRP A 34 -1.62 -9.90 1.95
C TRP A 34 -1.45 -8.39 2.10
N VAL A 35 -1.51 -7.68 0.98
CA VAL A 35 -1.48 -6.21 0.98
C VAL A 35 -2.75 -5.67 0.36
N GLU A 36 -3.43 -4.78 1.08
CA GLU A 36 -4.47 -3.92 0.55
C GLU A 36 -3.85 -2.57 0.16
N VAL A 37 -4.16 -2.11 -1.05
CA VAL A 37 -3.60 -0.89 -1.62
C VAL A 37 -4.72 0.09 -1.92
N ASP A 38 -4.59 1.29 -1.38
CA ASP A 38 -5.59 2.35 -1.52
C ASP A 38 -4.94 3.71 -1.76
N ILE A 39 -5.76 4.65 -2.18
CA ILE A 39 -5.48 6.08 -2.13
C ILE A 39 -6.37 6.66 -1.04
N VAL A 40 -5.79 7.38 -0.10
CA VAL A 40 -6.49 8.01 1.03
C VAL A 40 -6.28 9.52 1.02
N GLN A 41 -7.22 10.24 1.62
CA GLN A 41 -7.04 11.65 1.91
C GLN A 41 -5.96 11.84 3.00
N LYS A 42 -5.03 12.77 2.77
CA LYS A 42 -3.88 13.00 3.66
C LYS A 42 -4.28 13.32 5.10
N GLU A 43 -5.31 14.16 5.28
CA GLU A 43 -5.76 14.65 6.59
C GLU A 43 -6.66 13.65 7.31
N SER A 44 -7.71 13.17 6.64
CA SER A 44 -8.73 12.31 7.27
C SER A 44 -8.38 10.83 7.26
N LYS A 45 -7.41 10.41 6.44
CA LYS A 45 -7.12 9.01 6.10
C LYS A 45 -8.32 8.24 5.51
N LYS A 46 -9.39 8.94 5.15
CA LYS A 46 -10.54 8.35 4.49
C LYS A 46 -10.11 7.81 3.13
N ILE A 47 -10.53 6.58 2.82
CA ILE A 47 -10.30 5.96 1.53
C ILE A 47 -10.97 6.81 0.45
N PHE A 48 -10.15 7.32 -0.46
CA PHE A 48 -10.56 8.05 -1.64
C PHE A 48 -10.81 7.08 -2.81
N ALA A 49 -9.90 6.12 -3.01
CA ALA A 49 -10.05 5.07 -4.01
C ALA A 49 -9.36 3.78 -3.55
N HIS A 50 -9.97 2.63 -3.84
CA HIS A 50 -9.31 1.34 -3.69
C HIS A 50 -8.55 1.01 -4.98
N VAL A 51 -7.26 0.69 -4.86
CA VAL A 51 -6.37 0.41 -6.00
C VAL A 51 -6.37 -1.09 -6.30
N GLY A 52 -6.30 -1.93 -5.27
CA GLY A 52 -6.33 -3.37 -5.43
C GLY A 52 -5.74 -4.11 -4.24
N ASN A 53 -5.57 -5.42 -4.42
CA ASN A 53 -5.04 -6.32 -3.40
C ASN A 53 -3.97 -7.24 -3.99
N LEU A 54 -2.94 -7.53 -3.19
CA LEU A 54 -1.97 -8.59 -3.46
C LEU A 54 -2.12 -9.71 -2.44
N TYR A 55 -2.32 -10.93 -2.91
CA TYR A 55 -2.49 -12.09 -2.04
C TYR A 55 -1.33 -13.07 -2.21
N ASN A 56 -1.08 -13.87 -1.17
CA ASN A 56 -0.16 -15.01 -1.21
C ASN A 56 1.28 -14.66 -1.63
N VAL A 57 1.76 -13.45 -1.33
CA VAL A 57 3.15 -13.07 -1.62
C VAL A 57 4.05 -13.63 -0.53
N ALA A 58 5.04 -14.45 -0.86
CA ALA A 58 5.86 -15.13 0.15
C ALA A 58 6.87 -14.19 0.83
N ASP A 59 7.36 -13.20 0.08
CA ASP A 59 8.36 -12.25 0.53
C ASP A 59 7.76 -10.87 0.81
N LEU A 60 8.23 -10.23 1.88
CA LEU A 60 7.72 -8.94 2.31
C LEU A 60 8.15 -7.80 1.37
N ASP A 61 9.41 -7.82 0.93
CA ASP A 61 9.97 -6.77 0.07
C ASP A 61 9.32 -6.85 -1.33
N GLU A 62 9.03 -8.06 -1.81
CA GLU A 62 8.23 -8.29 -3.02
C GLU A 62 6.80 -7.75 -2.87
N ALA A 63 6.15 -8.00 -1.71
CA ALA A 63 4.80 -7.53 -1.44
C ALA A 63 4.72 -6.00 -1.44
N ILE A 64 5.72 -5.32 -0.86
CA ILE A 64 5.83 -3.86 -0.86
C ILE A 64 6.09 -3.36 -2.28
N THR A 65 7.11 -3.90 -2.96
CA THR A 65 7.53 -3.44 -4.29
C THR A 65 6.39 -3.56 -5.30
N SER A 66 5.68 -4.69 -5.28
CA SER A 66 4.52 -4.93 -6.15
C SER A 66 3.36 -3.98 -5.84
N SER A 67 3.14 -3.66 -4.56
CA SER A 67 2.11 -2.71 -4.14
C SER A 67 2.41 -1.28 -4.58
N VAL A 68 3.67 -0.85 -4.49
CA VAL A 68 4.14 0.44 -5.01
C VAL A 68 3.97 0.52 -6.53
N GLN A 69 4.30 -0.56 -7.26
CA GLN A 69 4.08 -0.64 -8.70
C GLN A 69 2.59 -0.61 -9.10
N MET A 70 1.68 -1.10 -8.24
CA MET A 70 0.24 -0.90 -8.48
C MET A 70 -0.13 0.57 -8.32
N LEU A 71 0.33 1.24 -7.26
CA LEU A 71 0.06 2.67 -7.05
C LEU A 71 0.54 3.51 -8.24
N SER A 72 1.73 3.23 -8.79
CA SER A 72 2.28 3.99 -9.91
C SER A 72 1.44 3.92 -11.20
N LYS A 73 0.61 2.88 -11.37
CA LYS A 73 -0.32 2.79 -12.50
C LYS A 73 -1.53 3.72 -12.36
N TYR A 74 -1.86 4.12 -11.13
CA TYR A 74 -3.02 4.97 -10.83
C TYR A 74 -2.66 6.45 -10.77
N VAL A 75 -1.43 6.78 -10.40
CA VAL A 75 -0.83 8.11 -10.58
C VAL A 75 -0.10 8.12 -11.92
N LYS A 76 -0.85 8.29 -13.03
CA LYS A 76 -0.21 8.69 -14.29
C LYS A 76 0.32 10.12 -14.14
N PRO A 77 1.44 10.47 -14.80
CA PRO A 77 1.96 11.84 -14.85
C PRO A 77 0.94 12.82 -15.46
#